data_AF-A0A3C1BVB7-F1
#
_entry.id   AF-A0A3C1BVB7-F1
#
_cell.length_a   1.000
_cell.length_b   1.000
_cell.length_c   1.000
_cell.angle_alpha   90.00
_cell.angle_beta   90.00
_cell.angle_gamma   90.00
#
_symmetry.space_group_name_H-M   'P 1'
#
loop_
_entity.id
_entity.type
_entity.pdbx_description
1 polymer ?
#
loop_
_entity_poly.entity_id
_entity_poly.type
_entity_poly.pdbx_seq_one_letter_code
_entity_poly.pdbx_strand_id
1 'polypeptide(L)'
;MMLRWGTGDGINPMDILNPRDHLNPVAGARTDSRLPATMVQTVYAGDFFTAEAVFIPFAEVNELPEQGSPWENRSLNELRRNVPVESENKPDGTEGAARIYTTYNGWDAALLYYGGYADEPLLKYRNGSILPVYERIKAYGFNFAKGLSNGTLRGELAHKEGSFYGSGYTIGVIGFDRNFDNDGYLNIQLFTDSEGKEGRGFTYEASDKYFNGDLKSGFRGTHYGDDSGGFEVFSEYYYADGFTLKSGIMLIYGKPSTVWGQYSDNDYVYTEFKFSF
;
A
#
# COMPACT_ATOMS: atom_id res chain seq x y z
N MET A 1 -13.80 0.74 9.94
CA MET A 1 -13.94 -0.21 8.82
C MET A 1 -12.66 -0.18 8.00
N MET A 2 -12.26 -1.31 7.39
CA MET A 2 -11.19 -1.36 6.39
C MET A 2 -11.81 -1.60 5.02
N LEU A 3 -11.51 -0.73 4.06
CA LEU A 3 -12.04 -0.75 2.71
C LEU A 3 -10.88 -0.55 1.72
N ARG A 4 -10.63 -1.54 0.88
CA ARG A 4 -9.60 -1.48 -0.15
C ARG A 4 -10.24 -1.31 -1.52
N TRP A 5 -9.85 -0.25 -2.20
CA TRP A 5 -10.16 -0.07 -3.61
C TRP A 5 -8.87 -0.23 -4.43
N GLY A 6 -8.91 -1.12 -5.42
CA GLY A 6 -7.76 -1.52 -6.23
C GLY A 6 -7.76 -3.01 -6.51
N THR A 7 -7.02 -3.39 -7.52
CA THR A 7 -6.96 -4.72 -8.12
C THR A 7 -5.58 -5.36 -7.97
N GLY A 8 -4.52 -4.58 -7.82
CA GLY A 8 -3.14 -5.04 -7.71
C GLY A 8 -2.78 -5.57 -6.32
N ASP A 9 -1.92 -6.57 -6.27
CA ASP A 9 -1.48 -7.19 -5.01
C ASP A 9 -0.29 -6.47 -4.35
N GLY A 10 0.59 -5.86 -5.14
CA GLY A 10 1.72 -5.05 -4.66
C GLY A 10 1.40 -3.55 -4.63
N ILE A 11 1.81 -2.81 -5.67
CA ILE A 11 1.56 -1.35 -5.74
C ILE A 11 0.08 -1.09 -6.06
N ASN A 12 -0.58 -0.31 -5.20
CA ASN A 12 -1.96 0.13 -5.38
C ASN A 12 -2.05 1.66 -5.20
N PRO A 13 -2.11 2.43 -6.30
CA PRO A 13 -2.13 3.88 -6.27
C PRO A 13 -3.29 4.55 -5.54
N MET A 14 -4.46 3.89 -5.49
CA MET A 14 -5.71 4.43 -4.95
C MET A 14 -6.06 3.89 -3.56
N ASP A 15 -5.13 3.20 -2.92
CA ASP A 15 -5.23 2.72 -1.54
C ASP A 15 -4.99 3.87 -0.55
N ILE A 16 -5.95 4.80 -0.48
CA ILE A 16 -5.88 6.08 0.27
C ILE A 16 -7.00 6.18 1.34
N LEU A 17 -7.97 5.26 1.33
CA LEU A 17 -9.13 5.35 2.25
C LEU A 17 -8.83 4.93 3.69
N ASN A 18 -7.76 4.16 3.87
CA ASN A 18 -7.34 3.67 5.16
C ASN A 18 -5.90 4.09 5.39
N PRO A 19 -5.62 4.82 6.47
CA PRO A 19 -4.25 5.14 6.83
C PRO A 19 -3.50 3.87 7.21
N ARG A 20 -2.19 4.00 7.25
CA ARG A 20 -1.25 2.92 7.55
C ARG A 20 -0.54 3.18 8.86
N ASP A 21 -0.33 2.09 9.58
CA ASP A 21 0.56 2.03 10.73
C ASP A 21 1.99 1.79 10.23
N HIS A 22 2.86 2.78 10.43
CA HIS A 22 4.29 2.72 10.11
C HIS A 22 5.16 2.30 11.30
N LEU A 23 4.57 1.98 12.44
CA LEU A 23 5.26 1.44 13.62
C LEU A 23 5.69 -0.02 13.41
N ASN A 24 5.04 -0.75 12.49
CA ASN A 24 5.37 -2.14 12.18
C ASN A 24 5.63 -2.38 10.66
N PRO A 25 6.90 -2.52 10.23
CA PRO A 25 7.29 -2.72 8.82
C PRO A 25 6.80 -4.05 8.25
N VAL A 26 6.60 -5.06 9.11
CA VAL A 26 6.17 -6.41 8.74
C VAL A 26 4.73 -6.36 8.25
N ALA A 27 3.96 -5.43 8.82
CA ALA A 27 2.63 -5.10 8.37
C ALA A 27 2.63 -4.14 7.16
N GLY A 28 3.62 -3.24 7.07
CA GLY A 28 3.73 -2.23 6.00
C GLY A 28 3.82 -2.81 4.58
N ALA A 29 4.46 -3.97 4.40
CA ALA A 29 4.51 -4.70 3.13
C ALA A 29 3.29 -5.60 2.87
N ARG A 30 2.31 -5.61 3.77
CA ARG A 30 1.18 -6.53 3.79
C ARG A 30 -0.14 -5.78 3.93
N THR A 31 -1.23 -6.48 3.66
CA THR A 31 -2.58 -5.89 3.73
C THR A 31 -2.96 -5.44 5.17
N ASP A 32 -2.23 -5.91 6.17
CA ASP A 32 -2.49 -5.77 7.61
C ASP A 32 -1.89 -4.51 8.28
N SER A 33 -1.20 -3.63 7.55
CA SER A 33 -0.79 -2.30 8.07
C SER A 33 -1.92 -1.26 8.09
N ARG A 34 -3.08 -1.55 7.51
CA ARG A 34 -4.19 -0.57 7.46
C ARG A 34 -4.83 -0.40 8.83
N LEU A 35 -4.97 0.86 9.24
CA LEU A 35 -5.72 1.25 10.41
C LEU A 35 -7.21 1.46 10.04
N PRO A 36 -8.13 1.06 10.93
CA PRO A 36 -9.55 1.25 10.70
C PRO A 36 -9.93 2.74 10.79
N ALA A 37 -10.73 3.22 9.84
CA ALA A 37 -11.33 4.56 9.90
C ALA A 37 -12.86 4.48 10.12
N THR A 38 -13.41 5.52 10.76
CA THR A 38 -14.87 5.67 10.90
C THR A 38 -15.43 6.17 9.57
N MET A 39 -16.40 5.46 9.00
CA MET A 39 -16.93 5.81 7.68
C MET A 39 -18.37 5.30 7.48
N VAL A 40 -19.09 5.97 6.58
CA VAL A 40 -20.41 5.57 6.07
C VAL A 40 -20.24 5.19 4.60
N GLN A 41 -20.63 3.98 4.23
CA GLN A 41 -20.62 3.52 2.84
C GLN A 41 -22.05 3.39 2.32
N THR A 42 -22.27 3.86 1.10
CA THR A 42 -23.51 3.64 0.34
C THR A 42 -23.19 2.93 -0.96
N VAL A 43 -24.00 1.93 -1.30
CA VAL A 43 -23.84 1.14 -2.52
C VAL A 43 -25.15 1.18 -3.31
N TYR A 44 -25.04 1.46 -4.59
CA TYR A 44 -26.11 1.30 -5.57
C TYR A 44 -25.68 0.23 -6.58
N ALA A 45 -26.43 -0.86 -6.67
CA ALA A 45 -26.21 -1.91 -7.65
C ALA A 45 -27.32 -1.86 -8.72
N GLY A 46 -26.96 -1.49 -9.95
CA GLY A 46 -27.84 -1.52 -11.10
C GLY A 46 -27.46 -2.62 -12.08
N ASP A 47 -28.23 -2.76 -13.17
CA ASP A 47 -28.04 -3.83 -14.14
C ASP A 47 -26.72 -3.73 -14.94
N PHE A 48 -26.23 -2.50 -15.17
CA PHE A 48 -25.06 -2.24 -16.02
C PHE A 48 -23.83 -1.77 -15.24
N PHE A 49 -24.02 -1.25 -14.03
CA PHE A 49 -22.93 -0.74 -13.21
C PHE A 49 -23.31 -0.78 -11.73
N THR A 50 -22.30 -0.81 -10.89
CA THR A 50 -22.41 -0.55 -9.46
C THR A 50 -21.69 0.75 -9.14
N ALA A 51 -22.29 1.57 -8.29
CA ALA A 51 -21.70 2.79 -7.77
C ALA A 51 -21.58 2.68 -6.25
N GLU A 52 -20.46 3.12 -5.71
CA GLU A 52 -20.23 3.21 -4.28
C GLU A 52 -19.76 4.60 -3.91
N ALA A 53 -20.22 5.08 -2.76
CA ALA A 53 -19.76 6.31 -2.15
C ALA A 53 -19.39 6.05 -0.70
N VAL A 54 -18.32 6.67 -0.24
CA VAL A 54 -17.80 6.59 1.13
C VAL A 54 -17.68 8.01 1.66
N PHE A 55 -18.19 8.21 2.87
CA PHE A 55 -18.03 9.44 3.63
C PHE A 55 -17.27 9.14 4.91
N ILE A 56 -16.19 9.87 5.16
CA ILE A 56 -15.32 9.76 6.32
C ILE A 56 -15.51 11.03 7.15
N PRO A 57 -16.27 10.99 8.27
CA PRO A 57 -16.56 12.17 9.08
C PRO A 57 -15.33 12.73 9.81
N PHE A 58 -14.34 11.89 10.09
CA PHE A 58 -13.12 12.24 10.81
C PHE A 58 -11.94 11.73 10.00
N ALA A 59 -11.16 12.64 9.42
CA ALA A 59 -9.97 12.30 8.66
C ALA A 59 -8.97 11.55 9.57
N GLU A 60 -8.41 10.48 9.04
CA GLU A 60 -7.37 9.69 9.68
C GLU A 60 -6.18 9.64 8.73
N VAL A 61 -4.97 9.79 9.25
CA VAL A 61 -3.73 9.95 8.48
C VAL A 61 -2.67 8.98 9.00
N ASN A 62 -1.58 8.77 8.25
CA ASN A 62 -0.51 7.88 8.67
C ASN A 62 0.18 8.43 9.93
N GLU A 63 0.45 7.53 10.86
CA GLU A 63 1.28 7.82 12.02
C GLU A 63 2.75 7.90 11.59
N LEU A 64 3.48 8.90 12.08
CA LEU A 64 4.91 8.99 11.87
C LEU A 64 5.61 7.85 12.62
N PRO A 65 6.71 7.33 12.07
CA PRO A 65 7.55 6.39 12.79
C PRO A 65 7.99 6.94 14.15
N GLU A 66 8.05 6.08 15.17
CA GLU A 66 8.63 6.41 16.48
C GLU A 66 10.10 6.86 16.35
N GLN A 67 10.53 7.78 17.21
CA GLN A 67 11.92 8.25 17.21
C GLN A 67 12.86 7.09 17.56
N GLY A 68 13.86 6.85 16.70
CA GLY A 68 14.79 5.73 16.87
C GLY A 68 14.24 4.37 16.42
N SER A 69 13.03 4.34 15.86
CA SER A 69 12.55 3.16 15.13
C SER A 69 13.52 2.82 13.99
N PRO A 70 13.83 1.54 13.73
CA PRO A 70 14.58 1.16 12.53
C PRO A 70 13.90 1.66 11.24
N TRP A 71 12.59 1.90 11.28
CA TRP A 71 11.77 2.28 10.12
C TRP A 71 11.59 3.79 9.99
N GLU A 72 12.15 4.55 10.93
CA GLU A 72 12.22 6.00 10.82
C GLU A 72 13.06 6.38 9.61
N ASN A 73 12.47 7.15 8.69
CA ASN A 73 13.20 7.61 7.52
C ASN A 73 14.38 8.50 7.96
N ARG A 74 15.46 8.46 7.17
CA ARG A 74 16.71 9.13 7.52
C ARG A 74 16.53 10.64 7.69
N SER A 75 15.75 11.27 6.82
CA SER A 75 15.51 12.72 6.87
C SER A 75 14.82 13.13 8.17
N LEU A 76 13.81 12.40 8.62
CA LEU A 76 13.09 12.64 9.87
C LEU A 76 14.00 12.36 11.08
N ASN A 77 14.81 11.30 11.04
CA ASN A 77 15.79 11.01 12.09
C ASN A 77 16.82 12.15 12.24
N GLU A 78 17.39 12.62 11.13
CA GLU A 78 18.35 13.74 11.12
C GLU A 78 17.74 15.04 11.64
N LEU A 79 16.48 15.30 11.29
CA LEU A 79 15.70 16.44 11.77
C LEU A 79 15.46 16.37 13.29
N ARG A 80 14.99 15.23 13.80
CA ARG A 80 14.69 15.00 15.23
C ARG A 80 15.90 15.08 16.15
N ARG A 81 17.12 14.88 15.63
CA ARG A 81 18.37 15.04 16.42
C ARG A 81 18.60 16.48 16.88
N ASN A 82 18.09 17.46 16.12
CA ASN A 82 18.42 18.87 16.32
C ASN A 82 17.19 19.74 16.61
N VAL A 83 16.00 19.28 16.24
CA VAL A 83 14.77 20.07 16.29
C VAL A 83 13.64 19.22 16.88
N PRO A 84 12.91 19.71 17.89
CA PRO A 84 11.71 19.05 18.38
C PRO A 84 10.67 18.91 17.26
N VAL A 85 10.08 17.73 17.13
CA VAL A 85 8.92 17.50 16.28
C VAL A 85 7.68 17.58 17.16
N GLU A 86 6.73 18.43 16.81
CA GLU A 86 5.46 18.53 17.50
C GLU A 86 4.66 17.22 17.31
N SER A 87 3.85 16.88 18.31
CA SER A 87 2.92 15.75 18.19
C SER A 87 2.04 15.94 16.96
N GLU A 88 1.79 14.85 16.23
CA GLU A 88 0.87 14.87 15.11
C GLU A 88 -0.47 15.45 15.50
N ASN A 89 -0.92 16.43 14.73
CA ASN A 89 -2.25 16.94 14.83
C ASN A 89 -3.03 16.42 13.63
N LYS A 90 -3.84 15.38 13.86
CA LYS A 90 -4.73 14.81 12.84
C LYS A 90 -5.64 15.92 12.31
N PRO A 91 -5.89 15.98 10.99
CA PRO A 91 -6.78 17.00 10.44
C PRO A 91 -8.19 16.89 11.04
N ASP A 92 -8.71 18.01 11.54
CA ASP A 92 -10.13 18.11 11.90
C ASP A 92 -10.93 18.43 10.62
N GLY A 93 -11.35 17.39 9.92
CA GLY A 93 -12.07 17.53 8.66
C GLY A 93 -12.65 16.24 8.12
N THR A 94 -13.51 16.38 7.11
CA THR A 94 -14.15 15.26 6.43
C THR A 94 -13.46 14.91 5.12
N GLU A 95 -13.60 13.64 4.74
CA GLU A 95 -13.15 13.11 3.46
C GLU A 95 -14.28 12.36 2.76
N GLY A 96 -14.13 12.16 1.47
CA GLY A 96 -15.10 11.42 0.69
C GLY A 96 -14.47 10.77 -0.52
N ALA A 97 -15.06 9.65 -0.92
CA ALA A 97 -14.62 8.91 -2.07
C ALA A 97 -15.80 8.29 -2.80
N ALA A 98 -15.65 8.07 -4.10
CA ALA A 98 -16.64 7.40 -4.91
C ALA A 98 -15.97 6.50 -5.93
N ARG A 99 -16.62 5.37 -6.25
CA ARG A 99 -16.25 4.54 -7.38
C ARG A 99 -17.48 4.13 -8.18
N ILE A 100 -17.32 4.03 -9.48
CA ILE A 100 -18.29 3.40 -10.38
C ILE A 100 -17.57 2.31 -11.16
N TYR A 101 -18.16 1.14 -11.23
CA TYR A 101 -17.56 0.00 -11.91
C TYR A 101 -18.58 -0.84 -12.66
N THR A 102 -18.10 -1.52 -13.70
CA THR A 102 -18.89 -2.42 -14.53
C THR A 102 -18.07 -3.66 -14.86
N THR A 103 -18.77 -4.77 -15.05
CA THR A 103 -18.21 -6.03 -15.51
C THR A 103 -18.88 -6.40 -16.82
N TYR A 104 -18.10 -6.56 -17.90
CA TYR A 104 -18.61 -6.90 -19.21
C TYR A 104 -17.65 -7.82 -19.96
N ASN A 105 -18.15 -8.98 -20.43
CA ASN A 105 -17.37 -9.98 -21.17
C ASN A 105 -16.03 -10.34 -20.49
N GLY A 106 -16.06 -10.53 -19.17
CA GLY A 106 -14.88 -10.86 -18.34
C GLY A 106 -13.86 -9.74 -18.20
N TRP A 107 -14.18 -8.53 -18.63
CA TRP A 107 -13.48 -7.31 -18.24
C TRP A 107 -14.18 -6.68 -17.05
N ASP A 108 -13.40 -6.28 -16.06
CA ASP A 108 -13.83 -5.39 -15.00
C ASP A 108 -13.17 -4.04 -15.24
N ALA A 109 -13.94 -2.95 -15.13
CA ALA A 109 -13.41 -1.59 -15.23
C ALA A 109 -14.04 -0.70 -14.18
N ALA A 110 -13.24 0.17 -13.58
CA ALA A 110 -13.67 1.09 -12.53
C ALA A 110 -13.07 2.49 -12.72
N LEU A 111 -13.88 3.50 -12.47
CA LEU A 111 -13.43 4.88 -12.24
C LEU A 111 -13.56 5.20 -10.75
N LEU A 112 -12.56 5.87 -10.21
CA LEU A 112 -12.45 6.17 -8.78
C LEU A 112 -12.18 7.66 -8.59
N TYR A 113 -12.71 8.21 -7.51
CA TYR A 113 -12.46 9.56 -7.05
C TYR A 113 -12.27 9.56 -5.53
N TYR A 114 -11.35 10.38 -5.06
CA TYR A 114 -11.13 10.67 -3.65
C TYR A 114 -10.90 12.18 -3.47
N GLY A 115 -11.45 12.74 -2.39
CA GLY A 115 -11.21 14.10 -1.93
C GLY A 115 -11.11 14.13 -0.41
N GLY A 116 -9.93 14.46 0.10
CA GLY A 116 -9.61 14.40 1.52
C GLY A 116 -8.24 15.00 1.80
N TYR A 117 -7.48 14.39 2.70
CA TYR A 117 -6.12 14.80 3.06
C TYR A 117 -5.10 13.83 2.47
N ALA A 118 -3.86 14.29 2.28
CA ALA A 118 -2.75 13.38 2.04
C ALA A 118 -2.51 12.57 3.33
N ASP A 119 -2.34 11.26 3.20
CA ASP A 119 -2.02 10.41 4.36
C ASP A 119 -0.62 10.69 4.92
N GLU A 120 0.29 11.19 4.08
CA GLU A 120 1.64 11.61 4.46
C GLU A 120 1.69 13.11 4.80
N PRO A 121 2.42 13.51 5.86
CA PRO A 121 2.55 14.91 6.22
C PRO A 121 3.66 15.61 5.42
N LEU A 122 3.45 16.90 5.13
CA LEU A 122 4.54 17.83 4.86
C LEU A 122 5.16 18.29 6.18
N LEU A 123 6.45 18.05 6.35
CA LEU A 123 7.20 18.53 7.52
C LEU A 123 7.55 20.01 7.33
N LYS A 124 6.89 20.90 8.06
CA LYS A 124 7.14 22.35 7.99
C LYS A 124 7.86 22.83 9.23
N TYR A 125 8.94 23.60 9.06
CA TYR A 125 9.62 24.24 10.18
C TYR A 125 8.89 25.52 10.61
N ARG A 126 8.54 25.64 11.89
CA ARG A 126 7.82 26.79 12.46
C ARG A 126 8.26 27.00 13.90
N ASN A 127 8.58 28.24 14.28
CA ASN A 127 8.85 28.62 15.68
C ASN A 127 9.89 27.74 16.43
N GLY A 128 10.90 27.21 15.73
CA GLY A 128 11.91 26.36 16.37
C GLY A 128 11.54 24.88 16.46
N SER A 129 10.38 24.47 15.97
CA SER A 129 9.90 23.09 15.92
C SER A 129 9.56 22.68 14.48
N ILE A 130 9.42 21.37 14.27
CA ILE A 130 8.85 20.80 13.05
C ILE A 130 7.40 20.45 13.32
N LEU A 131 6.53 20.92 12.43
CA LEU A 131 5.11 20.67 12.46
C LEU A 131 4.74 19.78 11.25
N PRO A 132 4.26 18.55 11.48
CA PRO A 132 3.62 17.73 10.45
C PRO A 132 2.32 18.40 9.99
N VAL A 133 2.17 18.66 8.69
CA VAL A 133 0.97 19.28 8.10
C VAL A 133 0.45 18.42 6.96
N TYR A 134 -0.79 17.96 7.10
CA TYR A 134 -1.48 17.18 6.08
C TYR A 134 -2.32 18.11 5.19
N GLU A 135 -1.98 18.15 3.90
CA GLU A 135 -2.62 19.04 2.92
C GLU A 135 -3.83 18.35 2.27
N ARG A 136 -4.81 19.14 1.83
CA ARG A 136 -5.93 18.58 1.06
C ARG A 136 -5.47 18.13 -0.33
N ILE A 137 -5.96 16.97 -0.73
CA ILE A 137 -5.70 16.40 -2.05
C ILE A 137 -6.99 15.94 -2.73
N LYS A 138 -6.90 15.78 -4.05
CA LYS A 138 -7.86 15.04 -4.86
C LYS A 138 -7.11 13.94 -5.60
N ALA A 139 -7.72 12.77 -5.72
CA ALA A 139 -7.18 11.68 -6.51
C ALA A 139 -8.24 11.14 -7.46
N TYR A 140 -7.85 10.87 -8.68
CA TYR A 140 -8.67 10.26 -9.73
C TYR A 140 -8.02 8.96 -10.15
N GLY A 141 -8.79 7.89 -10.22
CA GLY A 141 -8.31 6.55 -10.53
C GLY A 141 -9.05 5.92 -11.69
N PHE A 142 -8.34 5.10 -12.45
CA PHE A 142 -8.91 4.17 -13.41
C PHE A 142 -8.28 2.79 -13.21
N ASN A 143 -9.11 1.78 -13.00
CA ASN A 143 -8.65 0.40 -12.85
C ASN A 143 -9.32 -0.47 -13.91
N PHE A 144 -8.61 -1.48 -14.39
CA PHE A 144 -9.19 -2.55 -15.18
C PHE A 144 -8.60 -3.91 -14.82
N ALA A 145 -9.38 -4.96 -15.00
CA ALA A 145 -8.92 -6.34 -14.91
C ALA A 145 -9.55 -7.18 -16.02
N LYS A 146 -8.82 -8.20 -16.49
CA LYS A 146 -9.29 -9.16 -17.47
C LYS A 146 -8.95 -10.56 -17.00
N GLY A 147 -9.99 -11.32 -16.66
CA GLY A 147 -9.89 -12.74 -16.39
C GLY A 147 -9.52 -13.52 -17.65
N LEU A 148 -8.44 -14.29 -17.57
CA LEU A 148 -8.03 -15.31 -18.53
C LEU A 148 -8.29 -16.70 -17.91
N SER A 149 -8.04 -17.78 -18.65
CA SER A 149 -8.36 -19.14 -18.19
C SER A 149 -7.65 -19.54 -16.89
N ASN A 150 -6.42 -19.09 -16.69
CA ASN A 150 -5.60 -19.43 -15.52
C ASN A 150 -4.81 -18.23 -14.97
N GLY A 151 -5.30 -17.02 -15.19
CA GLY A 151 -4.61 -15.82 -14.73
C GLY A 151 -5.42 -14.56 -14.98
N THR A 152 -4.90 -13.43 -14.54
CA THR A 152 -5.56 -12.14 -14.67
C THR A 152 -4.57 -11.09 -15.13
N LEU A 153 -4.94 -10.33 -16.15
CA LEU A 153 -4.25 -9.09 -16.48
C LEU A 153 -4.94 -7.94 -15.72
N ARG A 154 -4.16 -7.09 -15.05
CA ARG A 154 -4.66 -5.97 -14.24
C ARG A 154 -3.91 -4.70 -14.61
N GLY A 155 -4.59 -3.56 -14.53
CA GLY A 155 -3.97 -2.26 -14.68
C GLY A 155 -4.65 -1.19 -13.86
N GLU A 156 -3.85 -0.26 -13.37
CA GLU A 156 -4.28 0.86 -12.53
C GLU A 156 -3.56 2.13 -12.97
N LEU A 157 -4.29 3.24 -13.02
CA LEU A 157 -3.77 4.57 -13.27
C LEU A 157 -4.37 5.51 -12.25
N ALA A 158 -3.54 6.29 -11.56
CA ALA A 158 -4.00 7.34 -10.67
C ALA A 158 -3.33 8.67 -10.98
N HIS A 159 -4.11 9.74 -10.88
CA HIS A 159 -3.62 11.10 -10.89
C HIS A 159 -4.04 11.81 -9.60
N LYS A 160 -3.08 12.40 -8.89
CA LYS A 160 -3.26 13.07 -7.61
C LYS A 160 -2.86 14.54 -7.73
N GLU A 161 -3.70 15.42 -7.19
CA GLU A 161 -3.55 16.86 -7.23
C GLU A 161 -3.67 17.45 -5.82
N GLY A 162 -2.98 18.55 -5.56
CA GLY A 162 -3.02 19.27 -4.29
C GLY A 162 -1.67 19.90 -3.96
N SER A 163 -1.62 20.74 -2.93
CA SER A 163 -0.38 21.43 -2.52
C SER A 163 0.74 20.45 -2.16
N PHE A 164 0.39 19.24 -1.70
CA PHE A 164 1.33 18.15 -1.45
C PHE A 164 2.08 17.69 -2.72
N TYR A 165 1.39 17.60 -3.86
CA TYR A 165 1.93 17.05 -5.11
C TYR A 165 2.43 18.12 -6.09
N GLY A 166 2.47 19.39 -5.70
CA GLY A 166 2.93 20.48 -6.56
C GLY A 166 2.13 20.59 -7.87
N SER A 167 2.76 20.26 -9.00
CA SER A 167 2.12 20.27 -10.33
C SER A 167 1.24 19.05 -10.62
N GLY A 168 1.11 18.12 -9.66
CA GLY A 168 0.38 16.87 -9.78
C GLY A 168 1.30 15.66 -9.86
N TYR A 169 0.78 14.52 -9.42
CA TYR A 169 1.47 13.23 -9.37
C TYR A 169 0.67 12.17 -10.12
N THR A 170 1.30 11.47 -11.05
CA THR A 170 0.64 10.40 -11.82
C THR A 170 1.41 9.11 -11.64
N ILE A 171 0.71 8.02 -11.34
CA ILE A 171 1.29 6.68 -11.21
C ILE A 171 0.45 5.67 -11.99
N GLY A 172 1.13 4.79 -12.74
CA GLY A 172 0.53 3.69 -13.48
C GLY A 172 1.13 2.35 -13.06
N VAL A 173 0.29 1.33 -13.01
CA VAL A 173 0.66 -0.06 -12.69
C VAL A 173 0.03 -0.98 -13.73
N ILE A 174 0.77 -1.97 -14.19
CA ILE A 174 0.24 -3.10 -14.98
C ILE A 174 0.77 -4.39 -14.38
N GLY A 175 -0.08 -5.38 -14.20
CA GLY A 175 0.27 -6.63 -13.55
C GLY A 175 -0.36 -7.84 -14.20
N PHE A 176 0.29 -8.98 -14.04
CA PHE A 176 -0.21 -10.28 -14.47
C PHE A 176 -0.03 -11.29 -13.35
N ASP A 177 -1.11 -12.01 -13.03
CA ASP A 177 -1.10 -13.15 -12.14
C ASP A 177 -1.44 -14.45 -12.89
N ARG A 178 -0.90 -15.57 -12.43
CA ARG A 178 -1.17 -16.90 -12.98
C ARG A 178 -1.17 -17.95 -11.88
N ASN A 179 -2.19 -18.80 -11.92
CA ASN A 179 -2.25 -20.05 -11.17
C ASN A 179 -1.84 -21.21 -12.10
N PHE A 180 -1.04 -22.13 -11.56
CA PHE A 180 -0.61 -23.34 -12.25
C PHE A 180 -1.35 -24.55 -11.67
N ASP A 181 -1.44 -25.63 -12.46
CA ASP A 181 -2.22 -26.81 -12.09
C ASP A 181 -1.70 -27.54 -10.83
N ASN A 182 -0.45 -27.28 -10.46
CA ASN A 182 0.24 -27.86 -9.31
C ASN A 182 0.26 -26.93 -8.09
N ASP A 183 -0.80 -26.12 -7.90
CA ASP A 183 -0.94 -25.12 -6.82
C ASP A 183 0.06 -23.94 -6.82
N GLY A 184 1.00 -23.94 -7.78
CA GLY A 184 1.92 -22.84 -8.01
C GLY A 184 1.19 -21.54 -8.37
N TYR A 185 1.75 -20.42 -7.90
CA TYR A 185 1.28 -19.08 -8.16
C TYR A 185 2.45 -18.18 -8.57
N LEU A 186 2.21 -17.34 -9.58
CA LEU A 186 3.13 -16.29 -10.01
C LEU A 186 2.36 -14.98 -10.17
N ASN A 187 2.90 -13.90 -9.61
CA ASN A 187 2.45 -12.53 -9.81
C ASN A 187 3.64 -11.66 -10.18
N ILE A 188 3.47 -10.81 -11.18
CA ILE A 188 4.44 -9.77 -11.55
C ILE A 188 3.67 -8.49 -11.80
N GLN A 189 4.15 -7.37 -11.28
CA GLN A 189 3.64 -6.05 -11.60
C GLN A 189 4.78 -5.11 -12.00
N LEU A 190 4.52 -4.26 -12.99
CA LEU A 190 5.39 -3.15 -13.37
C LEU A 190 4.69 -1.85 -12.98
N PHE A 191 5.44 -0.90 -12.43
CA PHE A 191 4.90 0.41 -12.07
C PHE A 191 5.83 1.53 -12.52
N THR A 192 5.26 2.70 -12.76
CA THR A 192 5.97 3.95 -13.04
C THR A 192 5.15 5.14 -12.58
N ASP A 193 5.82 6.18 -12.09
CA ASP A 193 5.19 7.44 -11.74
C ASP A 193 5.92 8.66 -12.32
N SER A 194 5.44 9.85 -11.97
CA SER A 194 5.96 11.14 -12.41
C SER A 194 7.28 11.57 -11.76
N GLU A 195 7.80 10.85 -10.76
CA GLU A 195 9.09 11.13 -10.09
C GLU A 195 10.30 10.55 -10.86
N GLY A 196 10.05 9.87 -11.98
CA GLY A 196 11.09 9.48 -12.92
C GLY A 196 11.73 8.13 -12.60
N LYS A 197 13.05 8.08 -12.35
CA LYS A 197 13.75 6.80 -12.15
C LYS A 197 13.43 6.14 -10.80
N GLU A 198 13.18 6.96 -9.77
CA GLU A 198 12.94 6.50 -8.40
C GLU A 198 11.53 5.95 -8.22
N GLY A 199 10.56 6.41 -9.01
CA GLY A 199 9.18 5.95 -8.93
C GLY A 199 8.76 4.97 -10.01
N ARG A 200 9.73 4.25 -10.60
CA ARG A 200 9.46 3.10 -11.48
C ARG A 200 10.12 1.85 -10.97
N GLY A 201 9.54 0.70 -11.25
CA GLY A 201 10.05 -0.57 -10.77
C GLY A 201 9.14 -1.74 -11.09
N PHE A 202 9.37 -2.84 -10.38
CA PHE A 202 8.52 -4.01 -10.45
C PHE A 202 8.35 -4.68 -9.09
N THR A 203 7.20 -5.33 -8.92
CA THR A 203 6.93 -6.25 -7.81
C THR A 203 6.80 -7.66 -8.38
N TYR A 204 7.09 -8.66 -7.55
CA TYR A 204 6.94 -10.06 -7.91
C TYR A 204 6.59 -10.90 -6.69
N GLU A 205 5.83 -11.96 -6.91
CA GLU A 205 5.60 -13.04 -5.95
C GLU A 205 5.58 -14.36 -6.71
N ALA A 206 6.28 -15.36 -6.19
CA ALA A 206 6.14 -16.74 -6.61
C ALA A 206 5.99 -17.61 -5.37
N SER A 207 4.97 -18.45 -5.36
CA SER A 207 4.67 -19.30 -4.21
C SER A 207 4.00 -20.60 -4.63
N ASP A 208 4.01 -21.57 -3.73
CA ASP A 208 3.32 -22.84 -3.90
C ASP A 208 2.62 -23.22 -2.59
N LYS A 209 1.68 -24.15 -2.68
CA LYS A 209 0.97 -24.71 -1.53
C LYS A 209 1.37 -26.15 -1.30
N TYR A 210 1.60 -26.48 -0.04
CA TYR A 210 2.00 -27.80 0.42
C TYR A 210 1.03 -28.29 1.49
N PHE A 211 1.10 -29.58 1.80
CA PHE A 211 0.26 -30.20 2.83
C PHE A 211 -1.24 -29.92 2.63
N ASN A 212 -1.75 -30.18 1.43
CA ASN A 212 -3.15 -29.94 1.05
C ASN A 212 -3.61 -28.48 1.21
N GLY A 213 -2.69 -27.51 1.12
CA GLY A 213 -3.01 -26.09 1.26
C GLY A 213 -2.71 -25.52 2.63
N ASP A 214 -2.38 -26.35 3.62
CA ASP A 214 -2.11 -25.90 4.99
C ASP A 214 -0.81 -25.10 5.09
N LEU A 215 0.12 -25.24 4.14
CA LEU A 215 1.34 -24.42 4.09
C LEU A 215 1.42 -23.70 2.74
N LYS A 216 1.51 -22.37 2.76
CA LYS A 216 1.94 -21.58 1.60
C LYS A 216 3.38 -21.12 1.83
N SER A 217 4.28 -21.41 0.89
CA SER A 217 5.66 -20.93 0.96
C SER A 217 6.09 -20.36 -0.38
N GLY A 218 6.97 -19.36 -0.33
CA GLY A 218 7.40 -18.68 -1.55
C GLY A 218 8.37 -17.55 -1.28
N PHE A 219 8.54 -16.72 -2.31
CA PHE A 219 9.29 -15.50 -2.22
C PHE A 219 8.54 -14.36 -2.91
N ARG A 220 8.80 -13.14 -2.46
CA ARG A 220 8.27 -11.93 -3.06
C ARG A 220 9.24 -10.77 -2.90
N GLY A 221 9.02 -9.70 -3.63
CA GLY A 221 9.86 -8.53 -3.49
C GLY A 221 9.41 -7.36 -4.35
N THR A 222 10.11 -6.25 -4.15
CA THR A 222 9.98 -5.05 -4.96
C THR A 222 11.37 -4.57 -5.34
N HIS A 223 11.55 -4.16 -6.59
CA HIS A 223 12.78 -3.57 -7.09
C HIS A 223 12.47 -2.25 -7.80
N TYR A 224 13.18 -1.20 -7.42
CA TYR A 224 13.04 0.14 -7.97
C TYR A 224 14.16 0.45 -8.97
N GLY A 225 13.88 1.36 -9.90
CA GLY A 225 14.80 1.75 -10.98
C GLY A 225 16.03 2.54 -10.53
N ASP A 226 16.15 2.82 -9.23
CA ASP A 226 17.31 3.41 -8.55
C ASP A 226 18.26 2.37 -7.92
N ASP A 227 18.07 1.09 -8.28
CA ASP A 227 18.83 -0.07 -7.81
C ASP A 227 18.63 -0.37 -6.30
N SER A 228 17.46 -0.01 -5.76
CA SER A 228 17.06 -0.32 -4.39
C SER A 228 15.82 -1.23 -4.33
N GLY A 229 15.59 -1.87 -3.19
CA GLY A 229 14.40 -2.69 -3.01
C GLY A 229 14.46 -3.65 -1.82
N GLY A 230 13.51 -4.57 -1.82
CA GLY A 230 13.37 -5.61 -0.79
C GLY A 230 13.05 -6.97 -1.40
N PHE A 231 13.54 -8.02 -0.75
CA PHE A 231 13.29 -9.43 -1.09
C PHE A 231 12.92 -10.19 0.17
N GLU A 232 11.83 -10.93 0.14
CA GLU A 232 11.32 -11.71 1.26
C GLU A 232 11.16 -13.17 0.84
N VAL A 233 11.69 -14.09 1.65
CA VAL A 233 11.29 -15.50 1.65
C VAL A 233 10.31 -15.68 2.79
N PHE A 234 9.13 -16.23 2.50
CA PHE A 234 8.06 -16.35 3.48
C PHE A 234 7.46 -17.75 3.51
N SER A 235 6.79 -18.05 4.63
CA SER A 235 5.97 -19.23 4.82
C SER A 235 4.80 -18.90 5.74
N GLU A 236 3.61 -19.40 5.39
CA GLU A 236 2.37 -19.23 6.13
C GLU A 236 1.74 -20.60 6.35
N TYR A 237 1.61 -21.01 7.62
CA TYR A 237 1.08 -22.29 8.03
C TYR A 237 -0.26 -22.14 8.76
N TYR A 238 -1.27 -22.85 8.30
CA TYR A 238 -2.64 -22.85 8.79
C TYR A 238 -2.85 -24.14 9.60
N TYR A 239 -2.69 -24.07 10.93
CA TYR A 239 -2.58 -25.25 11.79
C TYR A 239 -3.93 -25.79 12.31
N ALA A 240 -5.00 -25.00 12.23
CA ALA A 240 -6.40 -25.38 12.51
C ALA A 240 -7.32 -24.17 12.23
N ASP A 241 -8.64 -24.35 12.35
CA ASP A 241 -9.60 -23.24 12.34
C ASP A 241 -9.21 -22.21 13.41
N GLY A 242 -8.72 -21.05 12.96
CA GLY A 242 -8.35 -19.93 13.81
C GLY A 242 -6.86 -19.78 14.12
N PHE A 243 -5.98 -20.72 13.76
CA PHE A 243 -4.54 -20.61 14.04
C PHE A 243 -3.71 -20.44 12.76
N THR A 244 -2.98 -19.33 12.66
CA THR A 244 -2.04 -19.06 11.57
C THR A 244 -0.67 -18.71 12.11
N LEU A 245 0.36 -19.39 11.64
CA LEU A 245 1.76 -19.08 11.88
C LEU A 245 2.38 -18.54 10.59
N LYS A 246 2.91 -17.32 10.61
CA LYS A 246 3.70 -16.78 9.50
C LYS A 246 5.15 -16.66 9.92
N SER A 247 6.08 -16.95 9.03
CA SER A 247 7.51 -16.73 9.26
C SER A 247 8.19 -16.30 7.98
N GLY A 248 9.29 -15.57 8.09
CA GLY A 248 10.04 -15.17 6.92
C GLY A 248 11.28 -14.36 7.23
N ILE A 249 12.05 -14.12 6.18
CA ILE A 249 13.29 -13.36 6.20
C ILE A 249 13.16 -12.30 5.11
N MET A 250 13.35 -11.04 5.48
CA MET A 250 13.35 -9.90 4.56
C MET A 250 14.75 -9.30 4.48
N LEU A 251 15.23 -9.16 3.25
CA LEU A 251 16.50 -8.54 2.90
C LEU A 251 16.22 -7.22 2.17
N ILE A 252 16.86 -6.14 2.59
CA ILE A 252 16.72 -4.80 2.05
C ILE A 252 18.06 -4.36 1.44
N TYR A 253 18.02 -3.77 0.26
CA TYR A 253 19.23 -3.34 -0.44
C TYR A 253 19.04 -1.99 -1.13
N GLY A 254 20.15 -1.33 -1.42
CA GLY A 254 20.20 -0.05 -2.13
C GLY A 254 21.25 0.89 -1.54
N LYS A 255 21.41 2.06 -2.15
CA LYS A 255 22.28 3.11 -1.59
C LYS A 255 21.53 3.87 -0.49
N PRO A 256 22.20 4.37 0.56
CA PRO A 256 21.56 5.13 1.64
C PRO A 256 20.80 6.41 1.22
N SER A 257 20.94 6.85 -0.02
CA SER A 257 20.22 7.99 -0.60
C SER A 257 18.91 7.60 -1.31
N THR A 258 18.62 6.31 -1.44
CA THR A 258 17.41 5.78 -2.11
C THR A 258 16.32 5.50 -1.10
N VAL A 259 15.06 5.42 -1.57
CA VAL A 259 13.89 5.19 -0.71
C VAL A 259 14.03 3.92 0.12
N TRP A 260 14.51 2.82 -0.47
CA TRP A 260 14.71 1.55 0.25
C TRP A 260 16.10 1.41 0.85
N GLY A 261 17.14 1.90 0.17
CA GLY A 261 18.51 1.72 0.63
C GLY A 261 18.85 2.47 1.92
N GLN A 262 18.03 3.45 2.34
CA GLN A 262 18.16 4.03 3.68
C GLN A 262 17.87 3.02 4.82
N TYR A 263 17.27 1.88 4.50
CA TYR A 263 16.94 0.79 5.42
C TYR A 263 17.79 -0.47 5.16
N SER A 264 18.88 -0.38 4.39
CA SER A 264 19.70 -1.55 4.01
C SER A 264 20.37 -2.28 5.18
N ASP A 265 20.46 -1.64 6.34
CA ASP A 265 21.00 -2.25 7.56
C ASP A 265 19.91 -2.89 8.45
N ASN A 266 18.66 -2.89 7.99
CA ASN A 266 17.49 -3.36 8.73
C ASN A 266 16.91 -4.68 8.18
N ASP A 267 17.76 -5.56 7.67
CA ASP A 267 17.36 -6.94 7.37
C ASP A 267 16.73 -7.58 8.61
N TYR A 268 15.63 -8.31 8.45
CA TYR A 268 14.94 -8.90 9.60
C TYR A 268 14.37 -10.29 9.34
N VAL A 269 14.31 -11.04 10.43
CA VAL A 269 13.62 -12.34 10.52
C VAL A 269 12.42 -12.14 11.41
N TYR A 270 11.27 -12.68 11.02
CA TYR A 270 10.05 -12.58 11.82
C TYR A 270 9.36 -13.93 11.97
N THR A 271 8.56 -14.03 13.03
CA THR A 271 7.55 -15.06 13.22
C THR A 271 6.34 -14.40 13.86
N GLU A 272 5.18 -14.58 13.25
CA GLU A 272 3.90 -14.02 13.67
C GLU A 272 2.93 -15.16 13.95
N PHE A 273 2.28 -15.11 15.10
CA PHE A 273 1.22 -16.03 15.46
C PHE A 273 -0.10 -15.27 15.54
N LYS A 274 -1.08 -15.70 14.74
CA LYS A 274 -2.42 -15.14 14.73
C LYS A 274 -3.41 -16.17 15.23
N PHE A 275 -4.25 -15.74 16.17
CA PHE A 275 -5.41 -16.48 16.65
C PHE A 275 -6.68 -15.69 16.32
N SER A 276 -7.67 -16.34 15.71
CA SER A 276 -8.99 -15.75 15.39
C SER A 276 -10.10 -16.62 16.00
N PHE A 277 -11.08 -15.99 16.63
CA PHE A 277 -12.25 -16.64 17.26
C PHE A 277 -13.56 -16.12 16.65
#